data_AF-A0A0A7LD18-F1
#
_entry.id   AF-A0A0A7LD18-F1
#
_cell.length_a   1.000
_cell.length_b   1.000
_cell.length_c   1.000
_cell.angle_alpha   90.00
_cell.angle_beta   90.00
_cell.angle_gamma   90.00
#
_symmetry.space_group_name_H-M   'P 1'
#
loop_
_entity.id
_entity.type
_entity.pdbx_description
1 polymer ?
#
loop_
_entity_poly.entity_id
_entity_poly.type
_entity_poly.pdbx_seq_one_letter_code
_entity_poly.pdbx_strand_id
1 'polypeptide(L)'
;MERGRTFVLRLETGEVLHEVLESFCRKNGIQNAYVSVVGGIGEGSRMTVGPEMPYEKGIVPIVFKLDAPHELTASGTIFPDEDGSPMVHIHGSAGREGRAVTGCLRTGVIAWLVLEVVLIELIGEGAVRKKDKRTGIKILEL
;
A
#
# COMPACT_ATOMS: atom_id res chain seq x y z
N MET A 1 -7.73 -19.52 -2.78
CA MET A 1 -6.30 -19.20 -2.72
C MET A 1 -5.66 -19.95 -1.57
N GLU A 2 -4.41 -20.35 -1.73
CA GLU A 2 -3.59 -21.05 -0.74
C GLU A 2 -2.34 -20.24 -0.39
N ARG A 3 -1.73 -20.50 0.76
CA ARG A 3 -0.51 -19.81 1.18
C ARG A 3 0.70 -20.36 0.40
N GLY A 4 1.43 -19.46 -0.26
CA GLY A 4 2.69 -19.74 -0.96
C GLY A 4 3.93 -19.37 -0.16
N ARG A 5 4.94 -18.83 -0.85
CA ARG A 5 6.21 -18.40 -0.25
C ARG A 5 6.01 -17.25 0.74
N THR A 6 6.88 -17.17 1.75
CA THR A 6 6.95 -16.02 2.67
C THR A 6 8.27 -15.30 2.45
N PHE A 7 8.21 -13.98 2.32
CA PHE A 7 9.36 -13.10 2.13
C PHE A 7 9.43 -12.10 3.27
N VAL A 8 10.65 -11.81 3.70
CA VAL A 8 10.96 -10.73 4.62
C VAL A 8 11.82 -9.72 3.87
N LEU A 9 11.34 -8.48 3.78
CA LEU A 9 12.05 -7.39 3.12
C LEU A 9 12.42 -6.34 4.17
N ARG A 10 13.59 -5.74 3.97
CA ARG A 10 14.05 -4.56 4.70
C ARG A 10 14.11 -3.42 3.71
N LEU A 11 13.31 -2.37 3.92
CA LEU A 11 13.43 -1.14 3.16
C LEU A 11 14.36 -0.17 3.88
N GLU A 12 15.25 0.44 3.11
CA GLU A 12 16.22 1.43 3.55
C GLU A 12 15.63 2.84 3.52
N THR A 13 16.30 3.75 4.23
CA THR A 13 15.92 5.17 4.22
C THR A 13 15.85 5.73 2.80
N GLY A 14 14.75 6.38 2.47
CA GLY A 14 14.53 7.02 1.17
C GLY A 14 13.78 6.16 0.15
N GLU A 15 13.59 4.87 0.40
CA GLU A 15 12.81 4.00 -0.48
C GLU A 15 11.30 4.24 -0.33
N VAL A 16 10.57 4.20 -1.46
CA VAL A 16 9.11 4.37 -1.49
C VAL A 16 8.43 3.01 -1.40
N LEU A 17 7.62 2.82 -0.36
CA LEU A 17 7.07 1.51 0.02
C LEU A 17 6.34 0.81 -1.13
N HIS A 18 5.38 1.48 -1.77
CA HIS A 18 4.58 0.84 -2.82
C HIS A 18 5.43 0.46 -4.05
N GLU A 19 6.37 1.32 -4.44
CA GLU A 19 7.25 1.08 -5.60
C GLU A 19 8.16 -0.13 -5.37
N VAL A 20 8.73 -0.24 -4.17
CA VAL A 20 9.58 -1.40 -3.80
C VAL A 20 8.77 -2.69 -3.82
N LEU A 21 7.56 -2.70 -3.23
CA LEU A 21 6.73 -3.90 -3.20
C LEU A 21 6.29 -4.35 -4.59
N GLU A 22 5.83 -3.42 -5.43
CA GLU A 22 5.40 -3.74 -6.79
C GLU A 22 6.58 -4.19 -7.66
N SER A 23 7.75 -3.55 -7.51
CA SER A 23 8.99 -3.96 -8.18
C SER A 23 9.44 -5.35 -7.75
N PHE A 24 9.39 -5.63 -6.45
CA PHE A 24 9.71 -6.95 -5.90
C PHE A 24 8.78 -8.03 -6.44
N CYS A 25 7.46 -7.77 -6.46
CA CYS A 25 6.48 -8.69 -7.00
C CYS A 25 6.72 -8.99 -8.48
N ARG A 26 6.95 -7.96 -9.31
CA ARG A 26 7.28 -8.14 -10.73
C ARG A 26 8.53 -9.01 -10.93
N LYS A 27 9.61 -8.72 -10.18
CA LYS A 27 10.88 -9.46 -10.29
C LYS A 27 10.77 -10.93 -9.86
N ASN A 28 9.88 -11.24 -8.93
CA ASN A 28 9.74 -12.59 -8.35
C ASN A 28 8.52 -13.37 -8.86
N GLY A 29 7.80 -12.82 -9.85
CA GLY A 29 6.60 -13.44 -10.42
C GLY A 29 5.44 -13.57 -9.43
N ILE A 30 5.33 -12.68 -8.46
CA ILE A 30 4.29 -12.70 -7.43
C ILE A 30 3.10 -11.88 -7.90
N GLN A 31 1.96 -12.54 -8.12
CA GLN A 31 0.73 -11.88 -8.57
C GLN A 31 -0.18 -11.48 -7.41
N ASN A 32 -0.30 -12.37 -6.42
CA ASN A 32 -1.17 -12.16 -5.27
C ASN A 32 -0.37 -12.26 -3.97
N ALA A 33 -0.60 -11.35 -3.03
CA ALA A 33 0.05 -11.42 -1.73
C ALA A 33 -0.74 -10.70 -0.63
N TYR A 34 -0.55 -11.14 0.60
CA TYR A 34 -0.80 -10.37 1.81
C TYR A 34 0.49 -9.67 2.25
N VAL A 35 0.38 -8.44 2.75
CA VAL A 35 1.51 -7.64 3.21
C VAL A 35 1.23 -7.11 4.61
N SER A 36 2.20 -7.25 5.51
CA SER A 36 2.25 -6.57 6.80
C SER A 36 3.55 -5.77 6.91
N VAL A 37 3.46 -4.55 7.43
CA VAL A 37 4.58 -3.62 7.51
C VAL A 37 4.63 -2.96 8.89
N VAL A 38 5.83 -2.84 9.44
CA VAL A 38 6.13 -2.04 10.63
C VAL A 38 7.43 -1.26 10.44
N GLY A 39 7.61 -0.16 11.18
CA GLY A 39 8.86 0.59 11.23
C GLY A 39 8.68 2.09 11.07
N GLY A 40 9.76 2.80 10.72
CA GLY A 40 9.76 4.26 10.60
C GLY A 40 9.46 4.76 9.20
N ILE A 41 8.68 5.85 9.10
CA ILE A 41 8.47 6.58 7.85
C ILE A 41 8.87 8.04 8.00
N GLY A 42 9.46 8.59 6.93
CA GLY A 42 10.10 9.89 6.97
C GLY A 42 9.15 11.07 6.76
N GLU A 43 9.64 12.24 7.13
CA GLU A 43 9.07 13.53 6.70
C GLU A 43 8.84 13.53 5.18
N GLY A 44 7.73 14.13 4.75
CA GLY A 44 7.37 14.19 3.34
C GLY A 44 6.61 12.99 2.82
N SER A 45 6.49 11.91 3.61
CA SER A 45 5.57 10.81 3.32
C SER A 45 4.14 11.33 3.13
N ARG A 46 3.46 10.80 2.11
CA ARG A 46 2.09 11.20 1.73
C ARG A 46 1.13 10.04 1.96
N MET A 47 -0.02 10.34 2.56
CA MET A 47 -1.08 9.37 2.83
C MET A 47 -2.41 9.93 2.34
N THR A 48 -3.22 9.10 1.67
CA THR A 48 -4.61 9.48 1.36
C THR A 48 -5.49 9.19 2.57
N VAL A 49 -6.10 10.22 3.16
CA VAL A 49 -6.82 10.16 4.44
C VAL A 49 -8.34 10.22 4.30
N GLY A 50 -8.85 9.99 3.09
CA GLY A 50 -10.28 10.03 2.76
C GLY A 50 -10.56 10.93 1.55
N PRO A 51 -11.82 11.00 1.09
CA PRO A 51 -12.24 11.93 0.06
C PRO A 51 -12.77 13.26 0.61
N GLU A 52 -12.79 14.30 -0.22
CA GLU A 52 -13.55 15.51 0.04
C GLU A 52 -15.07 15.25 0.02
N MET A 53 -15.83 16.05 0.78
CA MET A 53 -17.30 16.00 0.82
C MET A 53 -17.90 17.22 0.12
N PRO A 54 -18.99 17.08 -0.65
CA PRO A 54 -19.72 15.84 -0.93
C PRO A 54 -19.14 15.11 -2.17
N TYR A 55 -19.14 13.77 -2.19
CA TYR A 55 -18.36 12.97 -3.17
C TYR A 55 -19.19 12.43 -4.36
N GLU A 56 -20.47 12.73 -4.46
CA GLU A 56 -21.40 12.13 -5.44
C GLU A 56 -21.07 12.52 -6.88
N LYS A 57 -20.32 13.61 -7.07
CA LYS A 57 -19.85 14.08 -8.39
C LYS A 57 -18.43 13.62 -8.74
N GLY A 58 -17.75 12.95 -7.80
CA GLY A 58 -16.37 12.49 -8.00
C GLY A 58 -15.64 12.28 -6.68
N ILE A 59 -14.68 11.36 -6.68
CA ILE A 59 -13.82 11.07 -5.53
C ILE A 59 -12.54 11.91 -5.65
N VAL A 60 -12.48 13.03 -4.94
CA VAL A 60 -11.26 13.84 -4.82
C VAL A 60 -10.52 13.43 -3.54
N PRO A 61 -9.32 12.83 -3.61
CA PRO A 61 -8.62 12.33 -2.44
C PRO A 61 -7.96 13.47 -1.64
N ILE A 62 -8.18 13.48 -0.33
CA ILE A 62 -7.42 14.31 0.61
C ILE A 62 -6.08 13.63 0.86
N VAL A 63 -4.98 14.33 0.55
CA VAL A 63 -3.62 13.85 0.79
C VAL A 63 -3.00 14.60 1.95
N PHE A 64 -2.70 13.88 3.03
CA PHE A 64 -1.96 14.40 4.17
C PHE A 64 -0.46 14.16 3.97
N LYS A 65 0.36 15.19 4.18
CA LYS A 65 1.82 15.11 4.13
C LYS A 65 2.35 15.14 5.57
N LEU A 66 3.16 14.15 5.94
CA LEU A 66 3.82 14.14 7.24
C LEU A 66 4.93 15.20 7.29
N ASP A 67 5.04 15.87 8.44
CA ASP A 67 5.97 16.97 8.73
C ASP A 67 7.23 16.52 9.49
N ALA A 68 7.25 15.28 9.98
CA ALA A 68 8.35 14.68 10.72
C ALA A 68 8.31 13.15 10.58
N PRO A 69 9.34 12.42 11.06
CA PRO A 69 9.28 10.97 11.14
C PRO A 69 8.16 10.46 12.06
N HIS A 70 7.51 9.38 11.64
CA HIS A 70 6.42 8.69 12.35
C HIS A 70 6.67 7.18 12.41
N GLU A 71 6.13 6.52 13.43
CA GLU A 71 6.08 5.06 13.52
C GLU A 71 4.88 4.55 12.70
N LEU A 72 5.10 3.57 11.82
CA LEU A 72 4.10 2.99 10.94
C LEU A 72 3.74 1.58 11.41
N THR A 73 2.45 1.28 11.41
CA THR A 73 1.92 -0.08 11.27
C THR A 73 0.94 -0.11 10.10
N ALA A 74 1.07 -1.11 9.22
CA ALA A 74 0.24 -1.21 8.03
C ALA A 74 -0.04 -2.66 7.62
N SER A 75 -1.14 -2.83 6.90
CA SER A 75 -1.43 -4.08 6.21
C SER A 75 -2.15 -3.83 4.90
N GLY A 76 -1.98 -4.78 3.97
CA GLY A 76 -2.50 -4.62 2.62
C GLY A 76 -2.49 -5.91 1.84
N THR A 77 -2.89 -5.77 0.59
CA THR A 77 -2.88 -6.85 -0.39
C THR A 77 -2.22 -6.40 -1.69
N ILE A 78 -1.68 -7.36 -2.41
CA ILE A 78 -1.24 -7.21 -3.79
C ILE A 78 -2.13 -8.14 -4.59
N PHE A 79 -2.76 -7.60 -5.62
CA PHE A 79 -3.53 -8.33 -6.62
C PHE A 79 -3.25 -7.68 -7.97
N PRO A 80 -3.24 -8.45 -9.08
CA PRO A 80 -2.99 -7.90 -10.39
C PRO A 80 -4.11 -6.95 -10.80
N ASP A 81 -3.79 -6.02 -11.69
CA ASP A 81 -4.79 -5.32 -12.48
C ASP A 81 -5.20 -6.12 -13.73
N GLU A 82 -6.05 -5.52 -14.57
CA GLU A 82 -6.54 -6.12 -15.82
C GLU A 82 -5.44 -6.49 -16.82
N ASP A 83 -4.25 -5.87 -16.71
CA ASP A 83 -3.09 -6.14 -17.56
C ASP A 83 -2.14 -7.17 -16.93
N GLY A 84 -2.50 -7.74 -15.77
CA GLY A 84 -1.67 -8.69 -15.03
C GLY A 84 -0.52 -8.04 -14.25
N SER A 85 -0.53 -6.72 -14.08
CA SER A 85 0.50 -6.01 -13.31
C SER A 85 0.16 -6.03 -11.82
N PRO A 86 1.06 -6.50 -10.93
CA PRO A 86 0.80 -6.52 -9.49
C PRO A 86 0.64 -5.10 -8.98
N MET A 87 -0.51 -4.82 -8.35
CA MET A 87 -0.82 -3.50 -7.81
C MET A 87 -1.06 -3.61 -6.30
N VAL A 88 -0.28 -2.85 -5.52
CA VAL A 88 -0.44 -2.84 -4.07
C VAL A 88 -1.70 -2.07 -3.68
N HIS A 89 -2.33 -2.48 -2.59
CA HIS A 89 -3.33 -1.70 -1.86
C HIS A 89 -3.08 -1.89 -0.38
N ILE A 90 -2.51 -0.86 0.23
CA ILE A 90 -2.03 -0.91 1.60
C ILE A 90 -2.55 0.30 2.37
N HIS A 91 -3.07 0.04 3.56
CA HIS A 91 -3.53 1.04 4.50
C HIS A 91 -2.70 0.91 5.78
N GLY A 92 -2.45 2.04 6.44
CA GLY A 92 -1.68 2.05 7.66
C GLY A 92 -1.98 3.25 8.52
N SER A 93 -1.48 3.19 9.75
CA SER A 93 -1.52 4.26 10.74
C SER A 93 -0.10 4.68 11.08
N ALA A 94 0.17 5.97 10.92
CA ALA A 94 1.43 6.62 11.22
C ALA A 94 1.29 7.44 12.51
N GLY A 95 1.96 7.01 13.56
CA GLY A 95 1.87 7.58 14.91
C GLY A 95 3.06 8.47 15.27
N ARG A 96 2.77 9.59 15.95
CA ARG A 96 3.77 10.48 16.55
C ARG A 96 3.14 11.27 17.71
N GLU A 97 3.83 11.31 18.86
CA GLU A 97 3.45 12.14 20.02
C GLU A 97 1.98 11.95 20.47
N GLY A 98 1.50 10.70 20.47
CA GLY A 98 0.12 10.36 20.85
C GLY A 98 -0.95 10.69 19.80
N ARG A 99 -0.57 11.20 18.64
CA ARG A 99 -1.45 11.42 17.48
C ARG A 99 -1.17 10.37 16.41
N ALA A 100 -2.17 10.11 15.57
CA ALA A 100 -2.01 9.21 14.43
C ALA A 100 -2.73 9.73 13.19
N VAL A 101 -2.10 9.52 12.04
CA VAL A 101 -2.69 9.71 10.72
C VAL A 101 -2.94 8.33 10.13
N THR A 102 -4.17 8.02 9.72
CA THR A 102 -4.51 6.74 9.12
C THR A 102 -5.00 6.94 7.70
N GLY A 103 -4.50 6.14 6.76
CA GLY A 103 -4.85 6.29 5.36
C GLY A 103 -4.23 5.25 4.44
N CYS A 104 -4.48 5.43 3.14
CA CYS A 104 -3.86 4.64 2.09
C CYS A 104 -2.43 5.15 1.81
N LEU A 105 -1.46 4.24 1.70
CA LEU A 105 -0.02 4.59 1.59
C LEU A 105 0.48 4.70 0.14
N ARG A 106 -0.41 4.53 -0.85
CA ARG A 106 -0.06 4.50 -2.28
C ARG A 106 0.39 5.86 -2.84
N THR A 107 0.23 6.94 -2.09
CA THR A 107 0.61 8.29 -2.52
C THR A 107 2.07 8.64 -2.27
N GLY A 108 2.85 7.71 -1.71
CA GLY A 108 4.30 7.86 -1.53
C GLY A 108 4.70 7.94 -0.06
N VAL A 109 4.64 6.80 0.64
CA VAL A 109 5.25 6.65 1.96
C VAL A 109 6.71 6.25 1.81
N ILE A 110 7.58 6.99 2.50
CA ILE A 110 9.04 6.90 2.38
C ILE A 110 9.59 6.25 3.65
N ALA A 111 10.35 5.17 3.51
CA ALA A 111 11.01 4.53 4.63
C ALA A 111 12.01 5.48 5.30
N TRP A 112 12.05 5.46 6.63
CA TRP A 112 13.03 6.18 7.45
C TRP A 112 13.55 5.27 8.55
N LEU A 113 14.87 5.21 8.69
CA LEU A 113 15.60 4.20 9.46
C LEU A 113 15.41 2.78 8.87
N VAL A 114 14.22 2.22 9.00
CA VAL A 114 13.87 0.91 8.44
C VAL A 114 12.35 0.73 8.32
N LEU A 115 11.89 0.09 7.24
CA LEU A 115 10.60 -0.61 7.25
C LEU A 115 10.83 -2.11 7.10
N GLU A 116 10.25 -2.88 8.02
CA GLU A 116 10.21 -4.33 7.97
C GLU A 116 8.92 -4.76 7.30
N VAL A 117 9.02 -5.52 6.22
CA VAL A 117 7.87 -6.02 5.48
C VAL A 117 7.85 -7.54 5.51
N VAL A 118 6.73 -8.10 5.93
CA VAL A 118 6.41 -9.52 5.72
C VAL A 118 5.41 -9.61 4.57
N LEU A 119 5.82 -10.28 3.50
CA LEU A 119 4.98 -10.56 2.34
C LEU A 119 4.70 -12.06 2.25
N ILE A 120 3.43 -12.42 2.27
CA ILE A 120 2.98 -13.81 2.11
C ILE A 120 2.33 -13.93 0.74
N GLU A 121 2.96 -14.67 -0.16
CA GLU A 121 2.41 -14.97 -1.47
C GLU A 121 1.13 -15.81 -1.33
N LEU A 122 0.16 -15.53 -2.20
CA LEU A 122 -1.09 -16.25 -2.30
C LEU A 122 -1.17 -16.93 -3.67
N ILE A 123 -1.34 -18.25 -3.68
CA ILE A 123 -1.44 -19.06 -4.90
C ILE A 123 -2.91 -19.29 -5.25
N GLY A 124 -3.25 -19.04 -6.51
CA GLY A 124 -4.61 -19.16 -7.04
C GLY A 124 -5.00 -17.97 -7.91
N GLU A 125 -6.17 -18.10 -8.54
CA GLU A 125 -6.71 -17.13 -9.49
C GLU A 125 -8.00 -16.49 -8.94
N GLY A 126 -8.62 -15.59 -9.72
CA GLY A 126 -9.90 -14.94 -9.43
C GLY A 126 -9.77 -13.48 -8.97
N ALA A 127 -8.87 -13.21 -8.02
CA ALA A 127 -8.66 -11.85 -7.53
C ALA A 127 -7.98 -10.96 -8.57
N VAL A 128 -8.68 -9.92 -9.03
CA VAL A 128 -8.17 -8.95 -10.00
C VAL A 128 -8.72 -7.56 -9.71
N ARG A 129 -7.93 -6.52 -9.95
CA ARG A 129 -8.35 -5.14 -9.74
C ARG A 129 -8.79 -4.51 -11.06
N LYS A 130 -10.10 -4.38 -11.24
CA LYS A 130 -10.70 -3.81 -12.46
C LYS A 130 -11.16 -2.37 -12.25
N LYS A 131 -11.06 -1.57 -13.31
CA LYS A 131 -11.53 -0.18 -13.26
C LYS A 131 -13.05 -0.13 -13.14
N ASP A 132 -13.53 0.36 -12.00
CA ASP A 132 -14.95 0.57 -11.79
C ASP A 132 -15.45 1.77 -12.62
N LYS A 133 -16.53 1.58 -13.39
CA LYS A 133 -17.07 2.60 -14.28
C LYS A 133 -17.63 3.81 -13.53
N ARG A 134 -18.12 3.60 -12.29
CA ARG A 134 -18.74 4.66 -11.51
C ARG A 134 -17.71 5.57 -10.84
N THR A 135 -16.66 4.98 -10.27
CA THR A 135 -15.65 5.71 -9.49
C THR A 135 -14.38 6.02 -10.27
N GLY A 136 -14.11 5.29 -11.36
CA GLY A 136 -12.87 5.38 -12.13
C GLY A 136 -11.66 4.75 -11.44
N ILE A 137 -11.84 4.14 -10.25
CA ILE A 137 -10.79 3.53 -9.44
C ILE A 137 -10.75 2.02 -9.73
N LYS A 138 -9.55 1.43 -9.67
CA LYS A 138 -9.37 -0.02 -9.73
C LYS A 138 -9.84 -0.68 -8.41
N ILE A 139 -10.97 -1.39 -8.45
CA ILE A 139 -11.58 -2.10 -7.31
C ILE A 139 -11.30 -3.60 -7.44
N LEU A 140 -11.12 -4.28 -6.31
CA LEU A 140 -10.95 -5.73 -6.26
C LEU A 140 -12.25 -6.44 -6.68
N GLU A 141 -12.14 -7.34 -7.65
CA GLU A 141 -13.12 -8.35 -8.03
C GLU A 141 -12.57 -9.75 -7.74
N LEU A 142 -13.43 -10.73 -7.49
CA LEU A 142 -13.09 -12.11 -7.13
C LEU A 142 -13.70 -13.12 -8.09
#